data_AF-A0A2V8BFR4-F1
#
_entry.id   AF-A0A2V8BFR4-F1
#
_cell.length_a   1.000
_cell.length_b   1.000
_cell.length_c   1.000
_cell.angle_alpha   90.00
_cell.angle_beta   90.00
_cell.angle_gamma   90.00
#
_symmetry.space_group_name_H-M   'P 1'
#
loop_
_entity.id
_entity.type
_entity.pdbx_description
1 polymer ?
#
loop_
_entity_poly.entity_id
_entity_poly.type
_entity_poly.pdbx_seq_one_letter_code
_entity_poly.pdbx_strand_id
1 'polypeptide(L)'
;MPFIITDPCIETKDSACVDVCPVDCIHPRKDEPEFAETTMLYIHPEECIDCGACVPACPVAAIYESVDATPSSQKDLIEANAIYRNGDAALIAQAEEIVKAHIASHPELMAVPAAERQAAHATH
;
A
#
# COMPACT_ATOMS: atom_id res chain seq x y z
N MET A 1 -4.58 13.45 6.87
CA MET A 1 -5.17 12.15 6.52
C MET A 1 -4.01 11.25 6.19
N PRO A 2 -4.02 10.00 6.65
CA PRO A 2 -2.89 9.12 6.44
C PRO A 2 -2.59 8.95 4.95
N PHE A 3 -1.31 8.76 4.65
CA PHE A 3 -0.85 8.37 3.32
C PHE A 3 -1.36 6.96 2.99
N ILE A 4 -1.52 6.66 1.70
CA ILE A 4 -2.11 5.41 1.23
C ILE A 4 -1.13 4.67 0.33
N ILE A 5 -0.80 3.42 0.68
CA ILE A 5 -0.05 2.52 -0.22
C ILE A 5 -1.04 1.79 -1.13
N THR A 6 -0.71 1.71 -2.41
CA THR A 6 -1.61 1.21 -3.46
C THR A 6 -0.98 0.13 -4.32
N ASP A 7 -1.62 -0.16 -5.46
CA ASP A 7 -1.39 -1.33 -6.28
C ASP A 7 0.05 -1.51 -6.78
N PRO A 8 0.94 -0.51 -6.96
CA PRO A 8 2.31 -0.80 -7.39
C PRO A 8 3.11 -1.53 -6.29
N CYS A 9 2.66 -1.49 -5.03
CA CYS A 9 3.30 -2.21 -3.93
C CYS A 9 3.00 -3.72 -3.91
N ILE A 10 1.88 -4.14 -4.51
CA ILE A 10 1.44 -5.55 -4.59
C ILE A 10 2.57 -6.38 -5.20
N GLU A 11 3.01 -7.41 -4.46
CA GLU A 11 4.13 -8.31 -4.79
C GLU A 11 5.52 -7.64 -4.92
N THR A 12 5.62 -6.32 -4.74
CA THR A 12 6.90 -5.59 -4.81
C THR A 12 7.55 -5.48 -3.44
N LYS A 13 6.81 -4.97 -2.45
CA LYS A 13 7.22 -4.90 -1.03
C LYS A 13 8.68 -4.46 -0.79
N ASP A 14 9.13 -3.47 -1.56
CA ASP A 14 10.53 -3.01 -1.57
C ASP A 14 11.04 -2.55 -0.19
N SER A 15 10.17 -1.90 0.58
CA SER A 15 10.36 -1.40 1.95
C SER A 15 11.22 -0.15 2.14
N ALA A 16 11.69 0.54 1.09
CA ALA A 16 12.43 1.81 1.26
C ALA A 16 11.64 2.91 2.01
N CYS A 17 10.30 2.88 1.94
CA CYS A 17 9.44 3.79 2.67
C CYS A 17 9.45 3.57 4.19
N VAL A 18 9.75 2.35 4.65
CA VAL A 18 9.84 2.01 6.08
C VAL A 18 11.02 2.75 6.71
N ASP A 19 12.18 2.76 6.04
CA ASP A 19 13.43 3.34 6.55
C ASP A 19 13.36 4.86 6.77
N VAL A 20 12.41 5.54 6.11
CA VAL A 20 12.25 7.00 6.17
C VAL A 20 11.06 7.43 7.03
N CYS A 21 10.27 6.50 7.55
CA CYS A 21 9.09 6.82 8.35
C CYS A 21 9.51 7.24 9.77
N PRO A 22 9.26 8.49 10.23
CA PRO A 22 9.75 8.96 11.53
C PRO A 22 8.99 8.39 12.74
N VAL A 23 7.88 7.69 12.49
CA VAL A 23 6.97 7.14 13.50
C VAL A 23 6.72 5.64 13.32
N ASP A 24 7.53 4.99 12.46
CA ASP A 24 7.50 3.53 12.21
C ASP A 24 6.13 2.94 11.82
N CYS A 25 5.22 3.75 11.27
CA CYS A 25 3.83 3.36 11.01
C CYS A 25 3.59 2.55 9.72
N ILE A 26 4.64 1.99 9.08
CA ILE A 26 4.52 1.25 7.81
C ILE A 26 4.84 -0.22 8.03
N HIS A 27 3.88 -1.08 7.71
CA HIS A 27 3.88 -2.49 8.08
C HIS A 27 3.32 -3.39 6.97
N PRO A 28 3.63 -4.69 6.95
CA PRO A 28 4.62 -5.33 7.82
C PRO A 28 6.05 -4.98 7.39
N ARG A 29 6.98 -4.90 8.32
CA ARG A 29 8.42 -4.75 8.04
C ARG A 29 9.05 -6.10 7.72
N LYS A 30 10.21 -6.10 7.05
CA LYS A 30 10.91 -7.34 6.64
C LYS A 30 11.26 -8.29 7.80
N ASP A 31 11.35 -7.76 9.01
CA ASP A 31 11.63 -8.50 10.24
C ASP A 31 10.36 -8.96 10.99
N GLU A 32 9.18 -8.61 10.49
CA GLU A 32 7.88 -9.01 11.05
C GLU A 32 7.35 -10.29 10.36
N PRO A 33 6.77 -11.24 11.10
CA PRO A 33 6.34 -12.52 10.54
C PRO A 33 5.26 -12.35 9.45
N GLU A 34 4.42 -11.34 9.57
CA GLU A 34 3.34 -11.02 8.64
C GLU A 34 3.88 -10.58 7.27
N PHE A 35 5.17 -10.23 7.16
CA PHE A 35 5.79 -9.87 5.88
C PHE A 35 5.81 -11.02 4.87
N ALA A 36 5.80 -12.28 5.28
CA ALA A 36 5.67 -13.37 4.31
C ALA A 36 4.22 -13.56 3.83
N GLU A 37 3.25 -13.09 4.61
CA GLU A 37 1.83 -13.45 4.48
C GLU A 37 1.01 -12.36 3.79
N THR A 38 1.43 -11.09 3.87
CA THR A 38 0.75 -9.99 3.18
C THR A 38 1.19 -9.83 1.74
N THR A 39 0.29 -9.34 0.91
CA THR A 39 0.51 -9.09 -0.52
C THR A 39 1.20 -7.73 -0.76
N MET A 40 1.07 -6.80 0.19
CA MET A 40 1.64 -5.46 0.13
C MET A 40 2.01 -4.91 1.52
N LEU A 41 2.54 -3.68 1.54
CA LEU A 41 2.73 -2.88 2.74
C LEU A 41 1.52 -1.95 2.95
N TYR A 42 1.32 -1.52 4.19
CA TYR A 42 0.21 -0.70 4.66
C TYR A 42 0.71 0.41 5.56
N ILE A 43 0.04 1.56 5.55
CA ILE A 43 0.30 2.68 6.46
C ILE A 43 -0.76 2.68 7.55
N HIS A 44 -0.34 2.66 8.81
CA HIS A 44 -1.25 2.70 9.95
C HIS A 44 -1.94 4.07 10.04
N PRO A 45 -3.29 4.12 9.92
CA PRO A 45 -4.00 5.37 9.69
C PRO A 45 -4.01 6.33 10.89
N GLU A 46 -3.87 5.80 12.10
CA GLU A 46 -3.89 6.58 13.35
C GLU A 46 -2.49 6.99 13.82
N GLU A 47 -1.44 6.36 13.29
CA GLU A 47 -0.04 6.66 13.65
C GLU A 47 0.65 7.55 12.63
N CYS A 48 0.18 7.53 11.38
CA CYS A 48 0.67 8.42 10.34
C CYS A 48 0.50 9.89 10.76
N ILE A 49 1.60 10.64 10.79
CA ILE A 49 1.64 12.06 11.14
C ILE A 49 1.72 12.98 9.91
N ASP A 50 1.32 12.48 8.75
CA ASP A 50 1.26 13.23 7.49
C ASP A 50 2.59 13.91 7.05
N CYS A 51 3.75 13.33 7.37
CA CYS A 51 5.05 13.96 7.11
C CYS A 51 5.52 13.88 5.64
N GLY A 52 4.99 12.95 4.84
CA GLY A 52 5.27 12.81 3.40
C GLY A 52 6.64 12.23 3.01
N ALA A 53 7.50 11.85 3.96
CA ALA A 53 8.83 11.31 3.64
C ALA A 53 8.81 10.01 2.81
N CYS A 54 7.77 9.20 2.98
CA CYS A 54 7.62 7.90 2.32
C CYS A 54 7.34 7.99 0.81
N VAL A 55 6.68 9.05 0.33
CA VAL A 55 6.28 9.19 -1.08
C VAL A 55 7.48 9.19 -2.03
N PRO A 56 8.47 10.08 -1.90
CA PRO A 56 9.63 10.09 -2.79
C PRO A 56 10.57 8.90 -2.58
N ALA A 57 10.44 8.17 -1.46
CA ALA A 57 11.28 7.01 -1.16
C ALA A 57 10.81 5.73 -1.85
N CYS A 58 9.54 5.64 -2.25
CA CYS A 58 8.99 4.44 -2.88
C CYS A 58 9.46 4.31 -4.34
N PRO A 59 10.25 3.29 -4.72
CA PRO A 59 10.84 3.20 -6.06
C PRO A 59 9.80 2.88 -7.16
N VAL A 60 8.64 2.36 -6.78
CA VAL A 60 7.50 2.08 -7.68
C VAL A 60 6.36 3.09 -7.50
N ALA A 61 6.60 4.15 -6.74
CA ALA A 61 5.67 5.27 -6.52
C ALA A 61 4.24 4.82 -6.14
N ALA A 62 4.16 3.87 -5.22
CA ALA A 62 2.91 3.28 -4.75
C ALA A 62 2.15 4.13 -3.72
N ILE A 63 2.68 5.27 -3.29
CA ILE A 63 2.18 5.99 -2.11
C ILE A 63 1.56 7.32 -2.50
N TYR A 64 0.31 7.54 -2.10
CA TYR A 64 -0.42 8.79 -2.32
C TYR A 64 -0.65 9.55 -1.02
N GLU A 65 -0.68 10.88 -1.12
CA GLU A 65 -0.86 11.82 -0.01
C GLU A 65 -2.32 11.98 0.45
N SER A 66 -3.28 11.55 -0.36
CA SER A 66 -4.71 11.71 -0.06
C SER A 66 -5.61 10.81 -0.90
N VAL A 67 -6.87 10.69 -0.45
CA VAL A 67 -7.97 10.04 -1.18
C VAL A 67 -8.21 10.67 -2.56
N ASP A 68 -8.02 11.99 -2.68
CA ASP A 68 -8.25 12.72 -3.93
C ASP A 68 -7.10 12.54 -4.92
N ALA A 69 -5.87 12.39 -4.41
CA ALA A 69 -4.69 12.10 -5.23
C ALA A 69 -4.63 10.63 -5.69
N THR A 70 -5.37 9.74 -5.03
CA THR A 70 -5.41 8.30 -5.35
C THR A 70 -6.26 8.05 -6.60
N PRO A 71 -5.73 7.34 -7.62
CA PRO A 71 -6.48 6.97 -8.82
C PRO A 71 -7.80 6.26 -8.51
N SER A 72 -8.82 6.49 -9.34
CA SER A 72 -10.17 5.91 -9.15
C SER A 72 -10.16 4.38 -9.08
N SER A 73 -9.34 3.74 -9.90
CA SER A 73 -9.10 2.29 -9.95
C SER A 73 -8.49 1.71 -8.66
N GLN A 74 -7.92 2.54 -7.78
CA GLN A 74 -7.21 2.10 -6.59
C GLN A 74 -7.88 2.51 -5.28
N LYS A 75 -9.07 3.12 -5.34
CA LYS A 75 -9.74 3.67 -4.15
C LYS A 75 -10.17 2.61 -3.14
N ASP A 76 -10.36 1.37 -3.57
CA ASP A 76 -10.59 0.22 -2.70
C ASP A 76 -9.41 -0.03 -1.74
N LEU A 77 -8.18 0.20 -2.18
CA LEU A 77 -6.97 0.01 -1.34
C LEU A 77 -6.85 1.02 -0.20
N ILE A 78 -7.59 2.13 -0.25
CA ILE A 78 -7.69 3.08 0.88
C ILE A 78 -8.30 2.36 2.10
N GLU A 79 -9.34 1.55 1.88
CA GLU A 79 -9.99 0.79 2.95
C GLU A 79 -9.07 -0.30 3.50
N ALA A 80 -8.28 -0.97 2.64
CA ALA A 80 -7.28 -1.94 3.08
C ALA A 80 -6.25 -1.33 4.04
N ASN A 81 -5.72 -0.14 3.72
CA ASN A 81 -4.82 0.60 4.62
C ASN A 81 -5.53 1.03 5.92
N ALA A 82 -6.80 1.47 5.81
CA ALA A 82 -7.57 1.91 6.97
C ALA A 82 -7.87 0.77 7.96
N ILE A 83 -8.02 -0.46 7.47
CA ILE A 83 -8.34 -1.65 8.26
C ILE A 83 -7.10 -2.30 8.85
N TYR A 84 -6.01 -2.40 8.09
CA TYR A 84 -4.80 -3.13 8.50
C TYR A 84 -4.30 -2.69 9.89
N ARG A 85 -4.00 -3.66 10.77
CA ARG A 85 -3.37 -3.42 12.08
C ARG A 85 -2.30 -4.50 12.32
N ASN A 86 -1.06 -4.06 12.56
CA ASN A 86 0.04 -4.96 12.85
C ASN A 86 -0.27 -5.81 14.10
N GLY A 87 -0.01 -7.12 14.02
CA GLY A 87 -0.30 -8.07 15.11
C GLY A 87 -1.77 -8.45 15.32
N ASP A 88 -2.72 -7.86 14.57
CA ASP A 88 -4.14 -8.28 14.59
C ASP A 88 -4.47 -9.12 13.36
N ALA A 89 -4.38 -10.45 13.51
CA ALA A 89 -4.59 -11.39 12.41
C ALA A 89 -5.97 -11.25 11.74
N ALA A 90 -7.01 -10.83 12.46
CA ALA A 90 -8.35 -10.68 11.89
C ALA A 90 -8.42 -9.46 10.97
N LEU A 91 -7.84 -8.33 11.39
CA LEU A 91 -7.79 -7.12 10.60
C LEU A 91 -6.83 -7.24 9.42
N ILE A 92 -5.71 -7.94 9.60
CA ILE A 92 -4.78 -8.27 8.50
C ILE A 92 -5.51 -9.09 7.43
N ALA A 93 -6.21 -10.16 7.83
CA ALA A 93 -6.96 -10.99 6.89
C ALA A 93 -8.05 -10.19 6.14
N GLN A 94 -8.71 -9.25 6.82
CA GLN A 94 -9.71 -8.39 6.20
C GLN A 94 -9.10 -7.43 5.17
N ALA A 95 -7.96 -6.81 5.48
CA ALA A 95 -7.24 -5.94 4.54
C ALA A 95 -6.76 -6.72 3.31
N GLU A 96 -6.19 -7.91 3.51
CA GLU A 96 -5.72 -8.78 2.41
C GLU A 96 -6.86 -9.25 1.51
N GLU A 97 -8.08 -9.40 2.02
CA GLU A 97 -9.22 -9.77 1.17
C GLU A 97 -9.64 -8.65 0.23
N ILE A 98 -9.50 -7.39 0.67
CA ILE A 98 -9.68 -6.22 -0.21
C ILE A 98 -8.61 -6.22 -1.29
N VAL A 99 -7.35 -6.47 -0.94
CA VAL A 99 -6.25 -6.53 -1.93
C VAL A 99 -6.45 -7.65 -2.95
N LYS A 100 -6.91 -8.83 -2.53
CA LYS A 100 -7.25 -9.91 -3.47
C LYS A 100 -8.40 -9.54 -4.39
N ALA A 101 -9.43 -8.87 -3.86
CA ALA A 101 -10.53 -8.36 -4.68
C ALA A 101 -10.03 -7.34 -5.72
N HIS A 102 -9.12 -6.44 -5.32
CA HIS A 102 -8.45 -5.48 -6.21
C HIS A 102 -7.69 -6.18 -7.35
N ILE A 103 -6.90 -7.21 -7.02
CA ILE A 103 -6.13 -7.99 -8.00
C ILE A 103 -7.07 -8.69 -8.98
N ALA A 104 -8.18 -9.25 -8.48
CA ALA A 104 -9.15 -9.95 -9.30
C ALA A 104 -9.94 -9.02 -10.24
N SER A 105 -10.16 -7.76 -9.84
CA SER A 105 -10.87 -6.76 -10.66
C SER A 105 -9.99 -6.05 -11.68
N HIS A 106 -8.66 -6.10 -11.52
CA HIS A 106 -7.70 -5.40 -12.40
C HIS A 106 -6.58 -6.30 -12.96
N PRO A 107 -6.90 -7.44 -13.60
CA PRO A 107 -5.89 -8.38 -14.10
C PRO A 107 -4.94 -7.76 -15.15
N GLU A 108 -5.42 -6.80 -15.94
CA GLU A 108 -4.63 -6.07 -16.92
C GLU A 108 -3.58 -5.15 -16.27
N LEU A 109 -3.92 -4.49 -15.17
CA LEU A 109 -2.99 -3.64 -14.42
C LEU A 109 -1.96 -4.50 -13.66
N MET A 110 -2.38 -5.67 -13.15
CA MET A 110 -1.48 -6.61 -12.49
C MET A 110 -0.47 -7.24 -13.47
N ALA A 111 -0.79 -7.31 -14.76
CA ALA A 111 0.14 -7.73 -15.80
C ALA A 111 1.21 -6.68 -16.14
N VAL A 112 1.01 -5.40 -15.76
CA VAL A 112 2.00 -4.33 -15.93
C VAL A 112 3.11 -4.48 -14.86
N PRO A 113 4.39 -4.34 -15.24
CA PRO A 113 5.49 -4.30 -14.27
C PRO A 113 5.23 -3.25 -13.18
N ALA A 114 5.53 -3.57 -11.92
CA ALA A 114 5.19 -2.70 -10.79
C ALA A 114 5.71 -1.26 -10.93
N ALA A 115 6.94 -1.09 -11.43
CA ALA A 115 7.55 0.23 -11.66
C ALA A 115 6.83 1.08 -12.73
N GLU A 116 6.06 0.44 -13.61
CA GLU A 116 5.30 1.10 -14.69
C GLU A 116 3.80 1.20 -14.36
N ARG A 117 3.32 0.45 -13.35
CA ARG A 117 1.91 0.34 -13.00
C ARG A 117 1.30 1.70 -12.66
N GLN A 118 2.01 2.54 -11.90
CA GLN A 118 1.51 3.88 -11.58
C GLN A 118 1.19 4.71 -12.83
N ALA A 119 2.05 4.65 -13.86
CA ALA A 119 1.83 5.39 -15.10
C ALA A 119 0.64 4.84 -15.90
N ALA A 120 0.34 3.54 -15.79
CA ALA A 120 -0.80 2.92 -16.46
C ALA A 120 -2.16 3.47 -15.96
N HIS A 121 -2.23 3.93 -14.70
CA HIS A 121 -3.44 4.55 -14.15
C HIS A 121 -3.74 5.94 -14.71
N ALA A 122 -2.77 6.60 -15.36
CA ALA A 122 -3.00 7.88 -16.04
C ALA A 122 -3.61 7.72 -17.44
N THR A 123 -3.68 6.48 -17.96
CA THR A 123 -4.14 6.18 -19.33
C THR A 123 -5.50 5.47 -19.39
N HIS A 124 -6.13 5.19 -18.25
CA HIS A 124 -7.42 4.50 -18.12
C HIS A 124 -8.42 5.35 -17.33
#